data_AF-A0A4S2AAJ7-F1
#
_entry.id   AF-A0A4S2AAJ7-F1
#
_cell.length_a   1.000
_cell.length_b   1.000
_cell.length_c   1.000
_cell.angle_alpha   90.00
_cell.angle_beta   90.00
_cell.angle_gamma   90.00
#
_symmetry.space_group_name_H-M   'P 1'
#
loop_
_entity.id
_entity.type
_entity.pdbx_description
1 polymer ?
#
loop_
_entity_poly.entity_id
_entity_poly.type
_entity_poly.pdbx_seq_one_letter_code
_entity_poly.pdbx_strand_id
1 'polypeptide(L)'
;MKQSIDIKNIRALTSAGYLLIALLVGGIMYIWLGEWRDMEELEAKNREIDEFRKEVNNIHIHLIEFSLLGETILEWDDKDLGLYHTRRMSIDSMLCRFKATYPAERIDSVRHLLEDKERQMCQIVQILEQQQAINDKITSQVPVIIQKSVQEQPKKSKRKGFLGIFGKKEEAKPTATTTMLRSLNRNIIAEQQTQSRRLSEHADSLAARNAELNRQLQGLIIQIDGKVQADLQKRELEIAAMRERSFIQIGGLTGFVLLLLVISYIIIHRNANRIKRYKRETTDLIGQLQKSVEQNEALIASRKKAVHTITHELRTPLSAIIGYTALMEKGNDADKKERYVRNIRQSSDRMREMLNTLLSFFRLDNGKEQP
;
A
#
# COMPACT_ATOMS: atom_id res chain seq x y z
N MET A 1 42.61 26.04 28.34
CA MET A 1 41.29 26.65 28.06
C MET A 1 40.78 26.37 26.63
N LYS A 2 41.59 26.54 25.57
CA LYS A 2 41.20 26.32 24.16
C LYS A 2 40.70 24.90 23.83
N GLN A 3 41.28 23.87 24.45
CA GLN A 3 40.93 22.45 24.21
C GLN A 3 39.57 22.03 24.80
N SER A 4 39.13 22.66 25.90
CA SER A 4 37.81 22.40 26.50
C SER A 4 36.67 23.01 25.66
N ILE A 5 36.92 24.14 25.00
CA ILE A 5 35.98 24.82 24.12
C ILE A 5 35.74 24.00 22.84
N ASP A 6 36.78 23.40 22.26
CA ASP A 6 36.66 22.56 21.05
C ASP A 6 35.83 21.28 21.29
N ILE A 7 36.01 20.60 22.43
CA ILE A 7 35.25 19.38 22.74
C ILE A 7 33.77 19.69 22.99
N LYS A 8 33.47 20.84 23.62
CA LYS A 8 32.09 21.30 23.86
C LYS A 8 31.39 21.64 22.54
N ASN A 9 32.10 22.26 21.60
CA ASN A 9 31.59 22.56 20.26
C ASN A 9 31.33 21.30 19.42
N ILE A 10 32.20 20.28 19.51
CA ILE A 10 31.97 19.01 18.80
C ILE A 10 30.72 18.30 19.33
N ARG A 11 30.52 18.26 20.65
CA ARG A 11 29.34 17.65 21.26
C ARG A 11 28.05 18.41 20.93
N ALA A 12 28.12 19.75 20.89
CA ALA A 12 27.01 20.58 20.46
C ALA A 12 26.66 20.31 18.98
N LEU A 13 27.67 20.18 18.11
CA LEU A 13 27.49 19.88 16.69
C LEU A 13 26.87 18.50 16.45
N THR A 14 27.29 17.47 17.19
CA THR A 14 26.68 16.13 17.09
C THR A 14 25.24 16.14 17.59
N SER A 15 24.96 16.82 18.71
CA SER A 15 23.60 16.94 19.23
C SER A 15 22.66 17.69 18.27
N ALA A 16 23.15 18.75 17.62
CA ALA A 16 22.39 19.47 16.60
C ALA A 16 22.11 18.60 15.36
N GLY A 17 23.06 17.76 14.95
CA GLY A 17 22.88 16.80 13.86
C GLY A 17 21.79 15.76 14.16
N TYR A 18 21.80 15.15 15.35
CA TYR A 18 20.75 14.21 15.75
C TYR A 18 19.36 14.87 15.86
N LEU A 19 19.31 16.11 16.36
CA LEU A 19 18.07 16.87 16.46
C LEU A 19 17.49 17.22 15.08
N LEU A 20 18.36 17.52 14.10
CA LEU A 20 17.98 17.77 12.72
C LEU A 20 17.47 16.49 12.03
N ILE A 21 18.09 15.34 12.28
CA ILE A 21 17.60 14.04 11.79
C ILE A 21 16.23 13.72 12.40
N ALA A 22 16.04 13.94 13.71
CA ALA A 22 14.76 13.70 14.37
C ALA A 22 13.65 14.58 13.80
N LEU A 23 13.93 15.86 13.52
CA LEU A 23 12.98 16.76 12.85
C LEU A 23 12.65 16.31 11.43
N LEU A 24 13.62 15.79 10.68
CA LEU A 24 13.38 15.27 9.34
C LEU A 24 12.54 14.01 9.35
N VAL A 25 12.84 13.07 10.25
CA VAL A 25 12.04 11.85 10.43
C VAL A 25 10.62 12.21 10.87
N GLY A 26 10.45 13.18 11.77
CA GLY A 26 9.14 13.70 12.15
C GLY A 26 8.39 14.34 10.99
N GLY A 27 9.08 15.11 10.13
CA GLY A 27 8.51 15.70 8.92
C GLY A 27 8.09 14.65 7.88
N ILE A 28 8.93 13.62 7.66
CA ILE A 28 8.60 12.47 6.82
C ILE A 28 7.34 11.77 7.36
N MET A 29 7.30 11.49 8.65
CA MET A 29 6.17 10.83 9.31
C MET A 29 4.88 11.65 9.18
N TYR A 30 4.96 12.97 9.34
CA TYR A 30 3.81 13.87 9.20
C TYR A 30 3.25 13.92 7.77
N ILE A 31 4.14 14.01 6.77
CA ILE A 31 3.73 13.99 5.36
C ILE A 31 3.13 12.63 5.00
N TRP A 32 3.77 11.54 5.44
CA TRP A 32 3.29 10.18 5.22
C TRP A 32 1.90 9.95 5.84
N LEU A 33 1.65 10.50 7.03
CA LEU A 33 0.32 10.46 7.67
C LEU A 33 -0.73 11.27 6.87
N GLY A 34 -0.35 12.41 6.31
CA GLY A 34 -1.25 13.19 5.44
C GLY A 34 -1.61 12.44 4.16
N GLU A 35 -0.61 11.89 3.49
CA GLU A 35 -0.78 11.13 2.26
C GLU A 35 -1.54 9.81 2.48
N TRP A 36 -1.33 9.16 3.64
CA TRP A 36 -2.09 7.98 4.03
C TRP A 36 -3.58 8.29 4.22
N ARG A 37 -3.91 9.43 4.83
CA ARG A 37 -5.29 9.87 5.01
C ARG A 37 -5.99 10.15 3.68
N ASP A 38 -5.31 10.81 2.75
CA ASP A 38 -5.84 11.08 1.41
C ASP A 38 -6.03 9.78 0.61
N MET A 39 -5.12 8.82 0.76
CA MET A 39 -5.25 7.48 0.17
C MET A 39 -6.45 6.72 0.74
N GLU A 40 -6.70 6.81 2.04
CA GLU A 40 -7.83 6.14 2.69
C GLU A 40 -9.18 6.72 2.23
N GLU A 41 -9.26 8.04 2.00
CA GLU A 41 -10.43 8.67 1.37
C GLU A 41 -10.65 8.17 -0.07
N LEU A 42 -9.58 8.03 -0.86
CA LEU A 42 -9.68 7.45 -2.20
C LEU A 42 -10.12 5.99 -2.16
N GLU A 43 -9.58 5.18 -1.26
CA GLU A 43 -9.98 3.78 -1.11
C GLU A 43 -11.44 3.62 -0.72
N ALA A 44 -11.93 4.42 0.24
CA ALA A 44 -13.34 4.41 0.65
C ALA A 44 -14.25 4.73 -0.53
N LYS A 45 -13.91 5.81 -1.25
CA LYS A 45 -14.62 6.19 -2.47
C LYS A 45 -14.46 5.17 -3.61
N ASN A 46 -13.46 4.30 -3.59
CA ASN A 46 -13.23 3.24 -4.60
C ASN A 46 -14.08 2.00 -4.29
N ARG A 47 -14.22 1.64 -3.00
CA ARG A 47 -15.14 0.61 -2.54
C ARG A 47 -16.58 0.96 -2.91
N GLU A 48 -16.97 2.22 -2.76
CA GLU A 48 -18.31 2.70 -3.15
C GLU A 48 -18.59 2.48 -4.65
N ILE A 49 -17.61 2.73 -5.52
CA ILE A 49 -17.75 2.49 -6.97
C ILE A 49 -17.81 0.99 -7.29
N ASP A 50 -17.01 0.17 -6.62
CA ASP A 50 -17.00 -1.29 -6.84
C ASP A 50 -18.31 -1.94 -6.36
N GLU A 51 -18.81 -1.53 -5.19
CA GLU A 51 -20.14 -1.92 -4.72
C GLU A 51 -21.23 -1.47 -5.70
N PHE A 52 -21.15 -0.24 -6.20
CA PHE A 52 -22.08 0.26 -7.21
C PHE A 52 -22.04 -0.56 -8.51
N ARG A 53 -20.86 -0.90 -9.04
CA ARG A 53 -20.73 -1.78 -10.22
C ARG A 53 -21.36 -3.14 -9.98
N LYS A 54 -21.15 -3.73 -8.80
CA LYS A 54 -21.77 -5.00 -8.42
C LYS A 54 -23.29 -4.88 -8.40
N GLU A 55 -23.84 -3.80 -7.87
CA GLU A 55 -25.30 -3.57 -7.89
C GLU A 55 -25.85 -3.43 -9.31
N VAL A 56 -25.20 -2.66 -10.18
CA VAL A 56 -25.63 -2.50 -11.59
C VAL A 56 -25.62 -3.84 -12.32
N ASN A 57 -24.55 -4.62 -12.16
CA ASN A 57 -24.42 -5.93 -12.80
C ASN A 57 -25.46 -6.90 -12.24
N ASN A 58 -25.75 -6.84 -10.94
CA ASN A 58 -26.76 -7.68 -10.31
C ASN A 58 -28.18 -7.36 -10.81
N ILE A 59 -28.51 -6.07 -10.99
CA ILE A 59 -29.76 -5.66 -11.64
C ILE A 59 -29.83 -6.23 -13.05
N HIS A 60 -28.75 -6.13 -13.83
CA HIS A 60 -28.73 -6.63 -15.20
C HIS A 60 -29.00 -8.14 -15.26
N ILE A 61 -28.34 -8.93 -14.41
CA ILE A 61 -28.55 -10.37 -14.30
C ILE A 61 -30.00 -10.69 -13.91
N HIS A 62 -30.52 -10.03 -12.86
CA HIS A 62 -31.90 -10.23 -12.42
C HIS A 62 -32.91 -9.92 -13.52
N LEU A 63 -32.62 -8.94 -14.35
CA LEU A 63 -33.51 -8.50 -15.39
C LEU A 63 -33.49 -9.45 -16.60
N ILE A 64 -32.33 -10.02 -16.93
CA ILE A 64 -32.21 -11.11 -17.90
C ILE A 64 -33.01 -12.33 -17.42
N GLU A 65 -32.83 -12.75 -16.16
CA GLU A 65 -33.57 -13.88 -15.57
C GLU A 65 -35.09 -13.61 -15.56
N PHE A 66 -35.51 -12.40 -15.21
CA PHE A 66 -36.92 -11.99 -15.25
C PHE A 66 -37.51 -12.02 -16.66
N SER A 67 -36.73 -11.66 -17.68
CA SER A 67 -37.15 -11.76 -19.07
C SER A 67 -37.31 -13.22 -19.52
N LEU A 68 -36.34 -14.08 -19.19
CA LEU A 68 -36.34 -15.51 -19.51
C LEU A 68 -37.52 -16.25 -18.85
N LEU A 69 -37.82 -15.95 -17.58
CA LEU A 69 -38.99 -16.49 -16.89
C LEU A 69 -40.27 -16.25 -17.68
N GLY A 70 -40.43 -15.05 -18.27
CA GLY A 70 -41.62 -14.69 -19.06
C GLY A 70 -41.81 -15.51 -20.35
N GLU A 71 -40.79 -16.23 -20.83
CA GLU A 71 -40.90 -17.07 -22.04
C GLU A 71 -41.57 -18.42 -21.76
N THR A 72 -41.63 -18.88 -20.50
CA THR A 72 -42.22 -20.18 -20.12
C THR A 72 -43.72 -20.10 -19.79
N ILE A 73 -44.39 -19.03 -20.19
CA ILE A 73 -45.77 -18.70 -19.77
C ILE A 73 -46.82 -19.77 -20.08
N LEU A 74 -46.56 -20.65 -21.05
CA LEU A 74 -47.49 -21.71 -21.45
C LEU A 74 -47.66 -22.82 -20.40
N GLU A 75 -46.70 -22.96 -19.48
CA GLU A 75 -46.66 -24.03 -18.47
C GLU A 75 -46.96 -23.54 -17.05
N TRP A 76 -47.25 -22.24 -16.88
CA TRP A 76 -47.33 -21.61 -15.56
C TRP A 76 -48.53 -22.09 -14.74
N ASP A 77 -48.27 -22.30 -13.45
CA ASP A 77 -49.29 -22.42 -12.41
C ASP A 77 -49.37 -21.17 -11.50
N ASP A 78 -50.28 -21.17 -10.52
CA ASP A 78 -50.42 -20.09 -9.53
C ASP A 78 -49.12 -19.79 -8.74
N LYS A 79 -48.25 -20.79 -8.55
CA LYS A 79 -46.96 -20.62 -7.85
C LYS A 79 -45.95 -19.93 -8.73
N ASP A 80 -45.92 -20.24 -10.03
CA ASP A 80 -45.05 -19.59 -11.01
C ASP A 80 -45.38 -18.10 -11.15
N LEU A 81 -46.67 -17.75 -11.09
CA LEU A 81 -47.13 -16.36 -11.05
C LEU A 81 -46.59 -15.63 -9.80
N GLY A 82 -46.63 -16.29 -8.64
CA GLY A 82 -46.06 -15.77 -7.39
C GLY A 82 -44.54 -15.61 -7.44
N LEU A 83 -43.84 -16.54 -8.09
CA LEU A 83 -42.39 -16.45 -8.32
C LEU A 83 -42.05 -15.26 -9.22
N TYR A 84 -42.82 -15.05 -10.29
CA TYR A 84 -42.68 -13.93 -11.20
C TYR A 84 -42.86 -12.58 -10.48
N HIS A 85 -43.90 -12.46 -9.66
CA HIS A 85 -44.15 -11.28 -8.83
C HIS A 85 -42.99 -11.00 -7.87
N THR A 86 -42.53 -12.04 -7.16
CA THR A 86 -41.43 -11.93 -6.19
C THR A 86 -40.16 -11.44 -6.86
N ARG A 87 -39.87 -11.95 -8.07
CA ARG A 87 -38.69 -11.51 -8.84
C ARG A 87 -38.81 -10.06 -9.30
N ARG A 88 -39.99 -9.63 -9.76
CA ARG A 88 -40.25 -8.21 -10.08
C ARG A 88 -40.03 -7.32 -8.86
N MET A 89 -40.55 -7.71 -7.69
CA MET A 89 -40.39 -6.95 -6.44
C MET A 89 -38.92 -6.82 -6.02
N SER A 90 -38.10 -7.85 -6.25
CA SER A 90 -36.65 -7.78 -6.03
C SER A 90 -35.99 -6.71 -6.92
N ILE A 91 -36.32 -6.70 -8.21
CA ILE A 91 -35.84 -5.68 -9.17
C ILE A 91 -36.31 -4.28 -8.77
N ASP A 92 -37.57 -4.14 -8.36
CA ASP A 92 -38.16 -2.87 -7.94
C ASP A 92 -37.45 -2.28 -6.71
N SER A 93 -37.15 -3.12 -5.72
CA SER A 93 -36.39 -2.75 -4.53
C SER A 93 -34.97 -2.28 -4.87
N MET A 94 -34.29 -3.00 -5.78
CA MET A 94 -32.97 -2.59 -6.27
C MET A 94 -33.05 -1.25 -7.00
N LEU A 95 -33.99 -1.07 -7.93
CA LEU A 95 -34.19 0.20 -8.65
C LEU A 95 -34.47 1.38 -7.71
N CYS A 96 -35.17 1.16 -6.59
CA CYS A 96 -35.40 2.21 -5.59
C CYS A 96 -34.11 2.70 -4.92
N ARG A 97 -33.12 1.82 -4.69
CA ARG A 97 -31.81 2.24 -4.12
C ARG A 97 -31.07 3.21 -5.06
N PHE A 98 -31.21 3.03 -6.37
CA PHE A 98 -30.58 3.89 -7.37
C PHE A 98 -31.21 5.29 -7.47
N LYS A 99 -32.42 5.48 -6.92
CA LYS A 99 -33.14 6.75 -6.94
C LYS A 99 -32.43 7.87 -6.16
N ALA A 100 -31.55 7.51 -5.22
CA ALA A 100 -30.73 8.47 -4.49
C ALA A 100 -29.59 9.07 -5.34
N THR A 101 -29.14 8.34 -6.38
CA THR A 101 -27.91 8.65 -7.14
C THR A 101 -28.20 9.11 -8.57
N TYR A 102 -29.41 8.87 -9.08
CA TYR A 102 -29.84 9.13 -10.46
C TYR A 102 -31.23 9.78 -10.55
N PRO A 103 -31.59 10.40 -11.69
CA PRO A 103 -32.88 11.04 -11.87
C PRO A 103 -34.04 10.08 -11.65
N ALA A 104 -34.92 10.42 -10.72
CA ALA A 104 -36.11 9.66 -10.35
C ALA A 104 -37.01 9.29 -11.54
N GLU A 105 -37.12 10.18 -12.52
CA GLU A 105 -38.08 10.06 -13.63
C GLU A 105 -37.89 8.81 -14.50
N ARG A 106 -36.63 8.48 -14.86
CA ARG A 106 -36.35 7.28 -15.69
C ARG A 106 -36.49 5.99 -14.91
N ILE A 107 -36.09 5.99 -13.64
CA ILE A 107 -36.24 4.84 -12.76
C ILE A 107 -37.73 4.53 -12.57
N ASP A 108 -38.54 5.56 -12.32
CA ASP A 108 -39.98 5.41 -12.15
C ASP A 108 -40.65 4.91 -13.45
N SER A 109 -40.18 5.34 -14.63
CA SER A 109 -40.63 4.82 -15.92
C SER A 109 -40.35 3.32 -16.10
N VAL A 110 -39.12 2.87 -15.78
CA VAL A 110 -38.76 1.44 -15.85
C VAL A 110 -39.61 0.62 -14.87
N ARG A 111 -39.82 1.11 -13.64
CA ARG A 111 -40.66 0.45 -12.64
C ARG A 111 -42.11 0.29 -13.12
N HIS A 112 -42.67 1.34 -13.71
CA HIS A 112 -44.03 1.29 -14.24
C HIS A 112 -44.17 0.30 -15.40
N LEU A 113 -43.17 0.23 -16.30
CA LEU A 113 -43.17 -0.76 -17.38
C LEU A 113 -43.04 -2.20 -16.87
N LEU A 114 -42.28 -2.44 -15.80
CA LEU A 114 -42.20 -3.76 -15.16
C LEU A 114 -43.53 -4.18 -14.53
N GLU A 115 -44.24 -3.24 -13.90
CA GLU A 115 -45.58 -3.46 -13.34
C GLU A 115 -46.61 -3.76 -14.44
N ASP A 116 -46.58 -2.99 -15.53
CA ASP A 116 -47.50 -3.19 -16.67
C ASP A 116 -47.24 -4.54 -17.36
N LYS A 117 -45.96 -4.94 -17.48
CA LYS A 117 -45.58 -6.26 -18.02
C LYS A 117 -46.12 -7.41 -17.18
N GLU A 118 -46.00 -7.34 -15.86
CA GLU A 118 -46.59 -8.33 -14.96
C GLU A 118 -48.12 -8.41 -15.14
N ARG A 119 -48.78 -7.26 -15.21
CA ARG A 119 -50.24 -7.21 -15.40
C ARG A 119 -50.67 -7.89 -16.70
N GLN A 120 -49.96 -7.65 -17.80
CA GLN A 120 -50.22 -8.32 -19.09
C GLN A 120 -49.99 -9.84 -19.00
N MET A 121 -48.92 -10.28 -18.32
CA MET A 121 -48.65 -11.70 -18.07
C MET A 121 -49.80 -12.38 -17.33
N CYS A 122 -50.31 -11.75 -16.27
CA CYS A 122 -51.45 -12.25 -15.52
C CYS A 122 -52.71 -12.37 -16.42
N GLN A 123 -52.93 -11.41 -17.31
CA GLN A 123 -54.05 -11.46 -18.27
C GLN A 123 -53.91 -12.62 -19.27
N ILE A 124 -52.71 -12.89 -19.76
CA ILE A 124 -52.45 -14.01 -20.68
C ILE A 124 -52.71 -15.35 -19.98
N VAL A 125 -52.21 -15.54 -18.76
CA VAL A 125 -52.44 -16.76 -17.97
C VAL A 125 -53.93 -17.00 -17.74
N GLN A 126 -54.69 -15.96 -17.37
CA GLN A 126 -56.15 -16.07 -17.21
C GLN A 126 -56.86 -16.50 -18.50
N ILE A 127 -56.41 -16.04 -19.67
CA ILE A 127 -57.00 -16.45 -20.95
C ILE A 127 -56.65 -17.91 -21.26
N LEU A 128 -55.41 -18.35 -20.99
CA LEU A 128 -54.98 -19.74 -21.16
C LEU A 128 -55.78 -20.69 -20.26
N GLU A 129 -56.02 -20.33 -19.00
CA GLU A 129 -56.89 -21.10 -18.09
C GLU A 129 -58.32 -21.19 -18.60
N GLN A 130 -58.90 -20.09 -19.11
CA GLN A 130 -60.22 -20.11 -19.71
C GLN A 130 -60.27 -21.00 -20.96
N GLN A 131 -59.21 -21.05 -21.75
CA GLN A 131 -59.10 -21.91 -22.92
C GLN A 131 -59.06 -23.40 -22.52
N GLN A 132 -58.34 -23.73 -21.44
CA GLN A 132 -58.31 -25.07 -20.88
C GLN A 132 -59.71 -25.49 -20.36
N ALA A 133 -60.41 -24.60 -19.65
CA ALA A 133 -61.76 -24.86 -19.15
C ALA A 133 -62.78 -25.09 -20.29
N ILE A 134 -62.65 -24.39 -21.42
CA ILE A 134 -63.46 -24.66 -22.62
C ILE A 134 -63.14 -26.04 -23.18
N ASN A 135 -61.86 -26.41 -23.25
CA ASN A 135 -61.44 -27.73 -23.72
C ASN A 135 -61.99 -28.88 -22.84
N ASP A 136 -62.02 -28.69 -21.52
CA ASP A 136 -62.62 -29.62 -20.56
C ASP A 136 -64.16 -29.71 -20.72
N LYS A 137 -64.81 -28.58 -21.01
CA LYS A 137 -66.25 -28.53 -21.31
C LYS A 137 -66.60 -29.27 -22.61
N ILE A 138 -65.75 -29.19 -23.63
CA ILE A 138 -65.89 -29.97 -24.87
C ILE A 138 -65.76 -31.46 -24.56
N THR A 139 -64.72 -31.84 -23.83
CA THR A 139 -64.42 -33.23 -23.46
C THR A 139 -65.54 -33.87 -22.63
N SER A 140 -66.21 -33.08 -21.77
CA SER A 140 -67.33 -33.56 -20.95
C SER A 140 -68.71 -33.52 -21.64
N GLN A 141 -69.00 -32.53 -22.49
CA GLN A 141 -70.32 -32.38 -23.11
C GLN A 141 -70.50 -33.17 -24.41
N VAL A 142 -69.45 -33.33 -25.22
CA VAL A 142 -69.53 -34.07 -26.49
C VAL A 142 -69.99 -35.53 -26.29
N PRO A 143 -69.46 -36.31 -25.32
CA PRO A 143 -69.93 -37.67 -25.06
C PRO A 143 -71.39 -37.73 -24.59
N VAL A 144 -71.81 -36.78 -23.75
CA VAL A 144 -73.19 -36.70 -23.21
C VAL A 144 -74.20 -36.44 -24.32
N ILE A 145 -73.84 -35.61 -25.31
CA ILE A 145 -74.70 -35.30 -26.45
C ILE A 145 -74.76 -36.50 -27.43
N ILE A 146 -73.64 -37.20 -27.62
CA ILE A 146 -73.61 -38.46 -28.37
C ILE A 146 -74.49 -39.51 -27.69
N GLN A 147 -74.45 -39.64 -26.36
CA GLN A 147 -75.28 -40.58 -25.61
C GLN A 147 -76.79 -40.25 -25.71
N LYS A 148 -77.17 -38.97 -25.68
CA LYS A 148 -78.55 -38.53 -25.95
C LYS A 148 -79.00 -38.82 -27.39
N SER A 149 -78.09 -38.74 -28.37
CA SER A 149 -78.40 -39.11 -29.76
C SER A 149 -78.71 -40.60 -29.94
N VAL A 150 -78.08 -41.47 -29.15
CA VAL A 150 -78.34 -42.92 -29.15
C VAL A 150 -79.73 -43.25 -28.60
N GLN A 151 -80.31 -42.38 -27.75
CA GLN A 151 -81.67 -42.54 -27.23
C GLN A 151 -82.76 -41.95 -28.16
N GLU A 152 -82.43 -41.04 -29.08
CA GLU A 152 -83.38 -40.51 -30.06
C GLU A 152 -83.52 -41.43 -31.28
N GLN A 153 -84.56 -42.27 -31.34
CA GLN A 153 -84.84 -43.05 -32.55
C GLN A 153 -85.22 -42.15 -33.75
N PRO A 154 -84.75 -42.45 -34.98
CA PRO A 154 -85.10 -41.67 -36.16
C PRO A 154 -86.57 -41.88 -36.53
N LYS A 155 -87.39 -40.81 -36.46
CA LYS A 155 -88.74 -40.81 -37.04
C LYS A 155 -88.63 -40.94 -38.56
N LYS A 156 -88.91 -42.14 -39.08
CA LYS A 156 -88.99 -42.42 -40.53
C LYS A 156 -89.99 -41.46 -41.21
N SER A 157 -89.55 -40.74 -42.24
CA SER A 157 -90.44 -39.92 -43.08
C SER A 157 -91.47 -40.82 -43.78
N LYS A 158 -92.76 -40.66 -43.49
CA LYS A 158 -93.82 -41.33 -44.26
C LYS A 158 -94.03 -40.59 -45.57
N ARG A 159 -93.72 -41.25 -46.70
CA ARG A 159 -94.10 -40.81 -48.05
C ARG A 159 -95.63 -40.97 -48.17
N LYS A 160 -96.38 -39.88 -48.38
CA LYS A 160 -97.83 -39.93 -48.71
C LYS A 160 -98.00 -39.68 -50.20
N GLY A 161 -98.64 -40.62 -50.92
CA GLY A 161 -99.05 -40.44 -52.32
C GLY A 161 -99.15 -41.75 -53.10
N PHE A 162 -100.37 -42.08 -53.54
CA PHE A 162 -100.76 -43.26 -54.33
C PHE A 162 -100.45 -42.96 -55.82
N LEU A 163 -99.65 -43.82 -56.47
CA LEU A 163 -99.19 -43.75 -57.88
C LEU A 163 -98.34 -42.53 -58.34
N GLY A 164 -97.11 -42.79 -58.80
CA GLY A 164 -96.47 -42.09 -59.93
C GLY A 164 -95.78 -40.71 -59.71
N ILE A 165 -94.44 -40.73 -59.66
CA ILE A 165 -93.49 -39.73 -60.23
C ILE A 165 -93.38 -38.29 -59.64
N PHE A 166 -94.34 -37.72 -58.90
CA PHE A 166 -94.11 -36.42 -58.23
C PHE A 166 -94.37 -36.47 -56.72
N GLY A 167 -93.29 -36.52 -55.93
CA GLY A 167 -93.36 -36.29 -54.49
C GLY A 167 -92.10 -35.56 -54.03
N LYS A 168 -92.23 -34.27 -53.70
CA LYS A 168 -91.18 -33.53 -52.99
C LYS A 168 -90.81 -34.32 -51.73
N LYS A 169 -89.54 -34.71 -51.61
CA LYS A 169 -88.99 -35.14 -50.32
C LYS A 169 -89.08 -33.94 -49.40
N GLU A 170 -89.97 -34.01 -48.42
CA GLU A 170 -89.94 -33.07 -47.31
C GLU A 170 -88.65 -33.36 -46.55
N GLU A 171 -87.70 -32.43 -46.59
CA GLU A 171 -86.42 -32.57 -45.89
C GLU A 171 -86.70 -32.88 -44.42
N ALA A 172 -86.11 -33.97 -43.94
CA ALA A 172 -86.26 -34.36 -42.54
C ALA A 172 -85.77 -33.20 -41.67
N LYS A 173 -86.66 -32.62 -40.85
CA LYS A 173 -86.30 -31.60 -39.87
C LYS A 173 -85.14 -32.14 -39.02
N PRO A 174 -84.05 -31.37 -38.83
CA PRO A 174 -82.91 -31.87 -38.07
C PRO A 174 -83.35 -32.28 -36.67
N THR A 175 -83.00 -33.50 -36.26
CA THR A 175 -83.26 -34.02 -34.92
C THR A 175 -82.73 -33.04 -33.87
N ALA A 176 -83.40 -32.91 -32.72
CA ALA A 176 -83.05 -31.92 -31.70
C ALA A 176 -81.57 -32.03 -31.28
N THR A 177 -81.03 -33.25 -31.23
CA THR A 177 -79.61 -33.50 -30.96
C THR A 177 -78.66 -32.97 -32.05
N THR A 178 -79.04 -33.04 -33.33
CA THR A 178 -78.21 -32.50 -34.43
C THR A 178 -78.19 -30.97 -34.41
N THR A 179 -79.29 -30.36 -33.95
CA THR A 179 -79.37 -28.90 -33.75
C THR A 179 -78.57 -28.46 -32.54
N MET A 180 -78.60 -29.22 -31.44
CA MET A 180 -77.78 -28.98 -30.26
C MET A 180 -76.27 -29.10 -30.56
N LEU A 181 -75.82 -30.16 -31.24
CA LEU A 181 -74.42 -30.31 -31.66
C LEU A 181 -73.96 -29.16 -32.57
N ARG A 182 -74.78 -28.75 -33.54
CA ARG A 182 -74.46 -27.60 -34.40
C ARG A 182 -74.37 -26.29 -33.62
N SER A 183 -75.26 -26.09 -32.64
CA SER A 183 -75.23 -24.89 -31.78
C SER A 183 -74.01 -24.88 -30.86
N LEU A 184 -73.66 -26.03 -30.28
CA LEU A 184 -72.48 -26.19 -29.43
C LEU A 184 -71.20 -25.96 -30.24
N ASN A 185 -71.08 -26.60 -31.41
CA ASN A 185 -69.93 -26.43 -32.30
C ASN A 185 -69.78 -24.98 -32.77
N ARG A 186 -70.87 -24.29 -33.14
CA ARG A 186 -70.82 -22.87 -33.49
C ARG A 186 -70.40 -21.99 -32.32
N ASN A 187 -70.92 -22.27 -31.11
CA ASN A 187 -70.58 -21.50 -29.93
C ASN A 187 -69.10 -21.69 -29.56
N ILE A 188 -68.61 -22.93 -29.52
CA ILE A 188 -67.20 -23.26 -29.28
C ILE A 188 -66.28 -22.58 -30.30
N ILE A 189 -66.58 -22.68 -31.60
CA ILE A 189 -65.74 -22.07 -32.64
C ILE A 189 -65.71 -20.54 -32.47
N ALA A 190 -66.84 -19.92 -32.16
CA ALA A 190 -66.90 -18.48 -31.91
C ALA A 190 -66.12 -18.08 -30.65
N GLU A 191 -66.26 -18.83 -29.55
CA GLU A 191 -65.58 -18.57 -28.28
C GLU A 191 -64.06 -18.75 -28.43
N GLN A 192 -63.62 -19.81 -29.13
CA GLN A 192 -62.22 -20.10 -29.44
C GLN A 192 -61.61 -19.05 -30.39
N GLN A 193 -62.35 -18.60 -31.41
CA GLN A 193 -61.90 -17.48 -32.27
C GLN A 193 -61.78 -16.18 -31.48
N THR A 194 -62.70 -15.91 -30.56
CA THR A 194 -62.68 -14.70 -29.73
C THR A 194 -61.50 -14.72 -28.76
N GLN A 195 -61.22 -15.85 -28.11
CA GLN A 195 -60.05 -16.02 -27.25
C GLN A 195 -58.73 -15.93 -28.02
N SER A 196 -58.62 -16.61 -29.17
CA SER A 196 -57.42 -16.55 -30.00
C SER A 196 -57.12 -15.11 -30.46
N ARG A 197 -58.15 -14.33 -30.79
CA ARG A 197 -58.01 -12.92 -31.13
C ARG A 197 -57.52 -12.09 -29.95
N ARG A 198 -58.09 -12.28 -28.75
CA ARG A 198 -57.61 -11.61 -27.53
C ARG A 198 -56.17 -11.99 -27.20
N LEU A 199 -55.83 -13.27 -27.33
CA LEU A 199 -54.47 -13.76 -27.08
C LEU A 199 -53.47 -13.10 -28.03
N SER A 200 -53.83 -12.95 -29.31
CA SER A 200 -53.03 -12.23 -30.30
C SER A 200 -52.86 -10.75 -29.93
N GLU A 201 -53.95 -10.07 -29.54
CA GLU A 201 -53.92 -8.66 -29.13
C GLU A 201 -53.02 -8.45 -27.88
N HIS A 202 -53.08 -9.36 -26.91
CA HIS A 202 -52.21 -9.34 -25.74
C HIS A 202 -50.76 -9.69 -26.08
N ALA A 203 -50.51 -10.65 -26.96
CA ALA A 203 -49.18 -11.02 -27.42
C ALA A 203 -48.49 -9.87 -28.18
N ASP A 204 -49.22 -9.20 -29.08
CA ASP A 204 -48.72 -8.04 -29.82
C ASP A 204 -48.44 -6.85 -28.88
N SER A 205 -49.33 -6.60 -27.91
CA SER A 205 -49.13 -5.59 -26.86
C SER A 205 -47.90 -5.88 -26.00
N LEU A 206 -47.72 -7.14 -25.60
CA LEU A 206 -46.59 -7.60 -24.79
C LEU A 206 -45.26 -7.48 -25.57
N ALA A 207 -45.25 -7.84 -26.86
CA ALA A 207 -44.09 -7.68 -27.73
C ALA A 207 -43.68 -6.21 -27.85
N ALA A 208 -44.65 -5.30 -28.08
CA ALA A 208 -44.40 -3.86 -28.13
C ALA A 208 -43.86 -3.31 -26.79
N ARG A 209 -44.41 -3.76 -25.66
CA ARG A 209 -43.92 -3.36 -24.32
C ARG A 209 -42.54 -3.92 -24.01
N ASN A 210 -42.25 -5.17 -24.38
CA ASN A 210 -40.91 -5.75 -24.24
C ASN A 210 -39.87 -4.96 -25.04
N ALA A 211 -40.21 -4.54 -26.26
CA ALA A 211 -39.34 -3.70 -27.07
C ALA A 211 -39.08 -2.33 -26.40
N GLU A 212 -40.11 -1.69 -25.84
CA GLU A 212 -39.97 -0.41 -25.14
C GLU A 212 -39.20 -0.56 -23.82
N LEU A 213 -39.46 -1.61 -23.04
CA LEU A 213 -38.73 -1.93 -21.81
C LEU A 213 -37.24 -2.11 -22.11
N ASN A 214 -36.91 -2.93 -23.11
CA ASN A 214 -35.52 -3.15 -23.53
C ASN A 214 -34.87 -1.83 -23.98
N ARG A 215 -35.59 -0.99 -24.74
CA ARG A 215 -35.10 0.33 -25.16
C ARG A 215 -34.79 1.25 -23.98
N GLN A 216 -35.69 1.35 -23.01
CA GLN A 216 -35.49 2.19 -21.82
C GLN A 216 -34.37 1.69 -20.93
N LEU A 217 -34.30 0.37 -20.73
CA LEU A 217 -33.22 -0.27 -19.96
C LEU A 217 -31.87 -0.06 -20.61
N GLN A 218 -31.77 -0.25 -21.92
CA GLN A 218 -30.53 -0.02 -22.64
C GLN A 218 -30.12 1.46 -22.58
N GLY A 219 -31.11 2.37 -22.63
CA GLY A 219 -30.88 3.79 -22.38
C GLY A 219 -30.40 4.11 -20.96
N LEU A 220 -30.89 3.39 -19.95
CA LEU A 220 -30.44 3.52 -18.56
C LEU A 220 -29.01 2.99 -18.39
N ILE A 221 -28.72 1.82 -18.98
CA ILE A 221 -27.39 1.20 -18.96
C ILE A 221 -26.36 2.14 -19.59
N ILE A 222 -26.65 2.72 -20.76
CA ILE A 222 -25.75 3.67 -21.42
C ILE A 222 -25.49 4.91 -20.55
N GLN A 223 -26.51 5.41 -19.84
CA GLN A 223 -26.35 6.55 -18.93
C GLN A 223 -25.52 6.19 -17.69
N ILE A 224 -25.74 4.99 -17.13
CA ILE A 224 -24.97 4.48 -15.99
C ILE A 224 -23.51 4.28 -16.41
N ASP A 225 -23.25 3.59 -17.52
CA ASP A 225 -21.90 3.39 -18.05
C ASP A 225 -21.21 4.71 -18.36
N GLY A 226 -21.91 5.66 -18.98
CA GLY A 226 -21.37 6.98 -19.25
C GLY A 226 -20.97 7.76 -17.99
N LYS A 227 -21.81 7.73 -16.95
CA LYS A 227 -21.50 8.39 -15.67
C LYS A 227 -20.36 7.68 -14.93
N VAL A 228 -20.35 6.35 -14.91
CA VAL A 228 -19.26 5.55 -14.34
C VAL A 228 -17.95 5.84 -15.06
N GLN A 229 -17.94 5.89 -16.39
CA GLN A 229 -16.77 6.22 -17.19
C GLN A 229 -16.25 7.62 -16.88
N ALA A 230 -17.13 8.62 -16.80
CA ALA A 230 -16.77 10.00 -16.49
C ALA A 230 -16.16 10.15 -15.09
N ASP A 231 -16.76 9.50 -14.08
CA ASP A 231 -16.24 9.51 -12.71
C ASP A 231 -14.88 8.80 -12.61
N LEU A 232 -14.66 7.72 -13.36
CA LEU A 232 -13.37 7.05 -13.43
C LEU A 232 -12.31 7.93 -14.08
N GLN A 233 -12.61 8.56 -15.22
CA GLN A 233 -11.67 9.46 -15.90
C GLN A 233 -11.31 10.67 -15.03
N LYS A 234 -12.29 11.27 -14.36
CA LYS A 234 -12.05 12.35 -13.40
C LYS A 234 -11.07 11.93 -12.31
N ARG A 235 -11.18 10.68 -11.82
CA ARG A 235 -10.27 10.16 -10.80
C ARG A 235 -8.91 9.76 -11.33
N GLU A 236 -8.79 9.26 -12.55
CA GLU A 236 -7.48 9.05 -13.16
C GLU A 236 -6.70 10.37 -13.23
N LEU A 237 -7.38 11.46 -13.55
CA LEU A 237 -6.80 12.82 -13.51
C LEU A 237 -6.43 13.26 -12.09
N GLU A 238 -7.31 13.03 -11.10
CA GLU A 238 -7.01 13.35 -9.69
C GLU A 238 -5.82 12.53 -9.16
N ILE A 239 -5.77 11.22 -9.43
CA ILE A 239 -4.66 10.33 -9.05
C ILE A 239 -3.36 10.75 -9.74
N ALA A 240 -3.42 11.09 -11.04
CA ALA A 240 -2.25 11.57 -11.77
C ALA A 240 -1.72 12.89 -11.17
N ALA A 241 -2.61 13.83 -10.85
CA ALA A 241 -2.25 15.09 -10.21
C ALA A 241 -1.67 14.91 -8.80
N MET A 242 -2.21 13.97 -8.02
CA MET A 242 -1.65 13.62 -6.71
C MET A 242 -0.27 12.97 -6.85
N ARG A 243 -0.08 12.02 -7.77
CA ARG A 243 1.23 11.39 -8.03
C ARG A 243 2.31 12.42 -8.35
N GLU A 244 1.99 13.44 -9.14
CA GLU A 244 2.95 14.49 -9.49
C GLU A 244 3.39 15.29 -8.26
N ARG A 245 2.44 15.68 -7.38
CA ARG A 245 2.76 16.42 -6.14
C ARG A 245 3.52 15.54 -5.13
N SER A 246 3.05 14.32 -4.90
CA SER A 246 3.69 13.36 -4.00
C SER A 246 5.10 13.02 -4.44
N PHE A 247 5.32 12.79 -5.74
CA PHE A 247 6.64 12.43 -6.25
C PHE A 247 7.67 13.54 -6.03
N ILE A 248 7.28 14.81 -6.25
CA ILE A 248 8.16 15.96 -6.00
C ILE A 248 8.45 16.10 -4.50
N GLN A 249 7.47 15.93 -3.62
CA GLN A 249 7.65 16.07 -2.17
C GLN A 249 8.50 14.93 -1.58
N ILE A 250 8.14 13.68 -1.85
CA ILE A 250 8.86 12.49 -1.37
C ILE A 250 10.26 12.44 -1.98
N GLY A 251 10.38 12.69 -3.29
CA GLY A 251 11.66 12.72 -4.00
C GLY A 251 12.58 13.81 -3.48
N GLY A 252 12.05 15.03 -3.27
CA GLY A 252 12.81 16.15 -2.71
C GLY A 252 13.32 15.87 -1.28
N LEU A 253 12.48 15.28 -0.44
CA LEU A 253 12.83 14.93 0.94
C LEU A 253 13.87 13.81 1.00
N THR A 254 13.72 12.78 0.17
CA THR A 254 14.70 11.70 0.02
C THR A 254 16.05 12.24 -0.45
N GLY A 255 16.03 13.16 -1.43
CA GLY A 255 17.22 13.86 -1.89
C GLY A 255 17.89 14.70 -0.80
N PHE A 256 17.10 15.40 0.02
CA PHE A 256 17.60 16.20 1.14
C PHE A 256 18.26 15.33 2.23
N VAL A 257 17.66 14.19 2.57
CA VAL A 257 18.25 13.24 3.52
C VAL A 257 19.56 12.67 2.98
N LEU A 258 19.61 12.28 1.70
CA LEU A 258 20.84 11.82 1.05
C LEU A 258 21.94 12.89 1.08
N LEU A 259 21.60 14.15 0.79
CA LEU A 259 22.53 15.28 0.85
C LEU A 259 23.14 15.42 2.25
N LEU A 260 22.31 15.34 3.30
CA LEU A 260 22.78 15.43 4.69
C LEU A 260 23.68 14.25 5.09
N LEU A 261 23.38 13.04 4.63
CA LEU A 261 24.24 11.88 4.84
C LEU A 261 25.62 12.08 4.18
N VAL A 262 25.66 12.62 2.97
CA VAL A 262 26.92 12.95 2.26
C VAL A 262 27.70 14.02 3.03
N ILE A 263 27.05 15.10 3.48
CA ILE A 263 27.69 16.16 4.25
C ILE A 263 28.24 15.61 5.58
N SER A 264 27.44 14.80 6.29
CA SER A 264 27.85 14.15 7.53
C SER A 264 29.07 13.25 7.32
N TYR A 265 29.06 12.44 6.25
CA TYR A 265 30.20 11.60 5.87
C TYR A 265 31.47 12.43 5.63
N ILE A 266 31.37 13.54 4.87
CA ILE A 266 32.51 14.43 4.60
C ILE A 266 33.08 15.03 5.90
N ILE A 267 32.21 15.50 6.81
CA ILE A 267 32.62 16.07 8.10
C ILE A 267 33.34 15.01 8.94
N ILE A 268 32.76 13.81 9.06
CA ILE A 268 33.35 12.71 9.83
C ILE A 268 34.71 12.32 9.25
N HIS A 269 34.81 12.14 7.93
CA HIS A 269 36.05 11.77 7.27
C HIS A 269 37.14 12.82 7.46
N ARG A 270 36.80 14.11 7.32
CA ARG A 270 37.72 15.23 7.54
C ARG A 270 38.19 15.28 9.00
N ASN A 271 37.29 15.09 9.96
CA ASN A 271 37.61 15.10 11.38
C ASN A 271 38.49 13.89 11.78
N ALA A 272 38.19 12.70 11.25
CA ALA A 272 39.02 11.52 11.47
C ALA A 272 40.45 11.73 10.96
N ASN A 273 40.61 12.32 9.77
CA ASN A 273 41.93 12.63 9.23
C ASN A 273 42.67 13.72 10.03
N ARG A 274 41.96 14.73 10.55
CA ARG A 274 42.55 15.71 11.49
C ARG A 274 43.05 15.03 12.75
N ILE A 275 42.23 14.18 13.39
CA ILE A 275 42.60 13.47 14.61
C ILE A 275 43.83 12.58 14.37
N LYS A 276 43.89 11.87 13.23
CA LYS A 276 45.07 11.06 12.85
C LYS A 276 46.35 11.90 12.78
N ARG A 277 46.30 13.12 12.22
CA ARG A 277 47.47 14.02 12.17
C ARG A 277 47.90 14.48 13.55
N TYR A 278 46.97 14.95 14.38
CA TYR A 278 47.29 15.36 15.74
C TYR A 278 47.89 14.24 16.59
N LYS A 279 47.40 13.00 16.43
CA LYS A 279 48.00 11.83 17.09
C LYS A 279 49.45 11.63 16.68
N ARG A 280 49.78 11.72 15.38
CA ARG A 280 51.16 11.59 14.90
C ARG A 280 52.08 12.69 15.43
N GLU A 281 51.66 13.95 15.36
CA GLU A 281 52.44 15.07 15.89
C GLU A 281 52.70 14.92 17.39
N THR A 282 51.69 14.48 18.15
CA THR A 282 51.84 14.25 19.60
C THR A 282 52.80 13.10 19.88
N THR A 283 52.71 11.99 19.13
CA THR A 283 53.65 10.87 19.28
C THR A 283 55.07 11.26 18.93
N ASP A 284 55.26 12.05 17.87
CA ASP A 284 56.59 12.55 17.48
C ASP A 284 57.17 13.47 18.55
N LEU A 285 56.37 14.42 19.07
CA LEU A 285 56.79 15.32 20.13
C LEU A 285 57.15 14.57 21.43
N ILE A 286 56.38 13.55 21.80
CA ILE A 286 56.70 12.68 22.94
C ILE A 286 58.04 11.96 22.69
N GLY A 287 58.27 11.45 21.49
CA GLY A 287 59.54 10.82 21.11
C GLY A 287 60.73 11.78 21.21
N GLN A 288 60.57 13.02 20.74
CA GLN A 288 61.60 14.06 20.85
C GLN A 288 61.90 14.42 22.31
N LEU A 289 60.86 14.54 23.14
CA LEU A 289 61.02 14.82 24.57
C LEU A 289 61.75 13.68 25.27
N GLN A 290 61.38 12.43 24.99
CA GLN A 290 62.04 11.26 25.56
C GLN A 290 63.52 11.20 25.18
N LYS A 291 63.86 11.49 23.92
CA LYS A 291 65.26 11.58 23.46
C LYS A 291 66.03 12.69 24.17
N SER A 292 65.41 13.85 24.39
CA SER A 292 66.04 14.95 25.12
C SER A 292 66.28 14.62 26.58
N VAL A 293 65.34 13.92 27.23
CA VAL A 293 65.50 13.42 28.61
C VAL A 293 66.65 12.43 28.69
N GLU A 294 66.72 11.45 27.78
CA GLU A 294 67.80 10.45 27.74
C GLU A 294 69.18 11.11 27.55
N GLN A 295 69.28 12.11 26.66
CA GLN A 295 70.50 12.89 26.48
C GLN A 295 70.90 13.65 27.76
N ASN A 296 69.93 14.22 28.46
CA ASN A 296 70.18 14.94 29.71
C ASN A 296 70.64 13.98 30.82
N GLU A 297 70.00 12.81 30.96
CA GLU A 297 70.40 11.78 31.91
C GLU A 297 71.84 11.29 31.63
N ALA A 298 72.18 11.04 30.37
CA ALA A 298 73.54 10.67 29.97
C ALA A 298 74.57 11.75 30.34
N LEU A 299 74.22 13.03 30.14
CA LEU A 299 75.06 14.16 30.49
C LEU A 299 75.26 14.26 32.01
N ILE A 300 74.19 14.14 32.80
CA ILE A 300 74.25 14.13 34.26
C ILE A 300 75.12 12.97 34.76
N ALA A 301 74.96 11.77 34.19
CA ALA A 301 75.77 10.61 34.52
C ALA A 301 77.26 10.83 34.22
N SER A 302 77.59 11.42 33.06
CA SER A 302 78.95 11.78 32.67
C SER A 302 79.57 12.79 33.65
N ARG A 303 78.83 13.85 34.00
CA ARG A 303 79.25 14.84 35.01
C ARG A 303 79.53 14.21 36.37
N LYS A 304 78.62 13.34 36.84
CA LYS A 304 78.78 12.62 38.11
C LYS A 304 80.02 11.74 38.09
N LYS A 305 80.28 11.04 36.98
CA LYS A 305 81.46 10.18 36.81
C LYS A 305 82.76 10.99 36.83
N ALA A 306 82.82 12.10 36.09
CA ALA A 306 84.01 12.97 36.04
C ALA A 306 84.38 13.52 37.42
N VAL A 307 83.40 14.05 38.16
CA VAL A 307 83.60 14.56 39.52
C VAL A 307 84.05 13.45 40.48
N HIS A 308 83.41 12.28 40.41
CA HIS A 308 83.77 11.14 41.26
C HIS A 308 85.20 10.66 40.99
N THR A 309 85.58 10.47 39.72
CA THR A 309 86.91 10.02 39.34
C THR A 309 87.99 10.97 39.83
N ILE A 310 87.81 12.28 39.62
CA ILE A 310 88.81 13.26 40.04
C ILE A 310 88.90 13.34 41.57
N THR A 311 87.77 13.29 42.28
CA THR A 311 87.77 13.24 43.76
C THR A 311 88.55 12.05 44.29
N HIS A 312 88.42 10.87 43.64
CA HIS A 312 89.17 9.67 44.03
C HIS A 312 90.66 9.83 43.78
N GLU A 313 91.03 10.30 42.59
CA GLU A 313 92.43 10.49 42.20
C GLU A 313 93.12 11.57 43.06
N LEU A 314 92.41 12.61 43.53
CA LEU A 314 92.97 13.67 44.39
C LEU A 314 93.31 13.17 45.80
N ARG A 315 92.68 12.08 46.26
CA ARG A 315 92.96 11.47 47.57
C ARG A 315 94.41 10.96 47.66
N THR A 316 94.94 10.41 46.57
CA THR A 316 96.31 9.86 46.51
C THR A 316 97.40 10.92 46.73
N PRO A 317 97.46 12.04 45.96
CA PRO A 317 98.43 13.10 46.20
C PRO A 317 98.19 13.81 47.54
N LEU A 318 96.93 13.96 47.99
CA LEU A 318 96.63 14.52 49.30
C LEU A 318 97.21 13.66 50.44
N SER A 319 96.99 12.35 50.41
CA SER A 319 97.57 11.40 51.36
C SER A 319 99.10 11.43 51.32
N ALA A 320 99.71 11.60 50.14
CA ALA A 320 101.16 11.75 50.02
C ALA A 320 101.64 13.05 50.70
N ILE A 321 100.96 14.18 50.50
CA ILE A 321 101.30 15.46 51.16
C ILE A 321 101.18 15.32 52.68
N ILE A 322 100.09 14.76 53.19
CA ILE A 322 99.89 14.52 54.63
C ILE A 322 100.97 13.58 55.18
N GLY A 323 101.31 12.51 54.46
CA GLY A 323 102.35 11.57 54.87
C GLY A 323 103.73 12.21 54.95
N TYR A 324 104.13 12.99 53.94
CA TYR A 324 105.43 13.66 53.92
C TYR A 324 105.52 14.81 54.93
N THR A 325 104.43 15.55 55.17
CA THR A 325 104.39 16.58 56.23
C THR A 325 104.52 15.95 57.62
N ALA A 326 103.81 14.85 57.90
CA ALA A 326 103.94 14.12 59.17
C ALA A 326 105.36 13.54 59.39
N LEU A 327 106.05 13.12 58.32
CA LEU A 327 107.45 12.68 58.39
C LEU A 327 108.41 13.85 58.66
N MET A 328 108.13 15.04 58.12
CA MET A 328 108.90 16.26 58.41
C MET A 328 108.75 16.74 59.86
N GLU A 329 107.57 16.57 60.46
CA GLU A 329 107.31 16.92 61.86
C GLU A 329 108.04 16.00 62.85
N LYS A 330 108.26 14.73 62.50
CA LYS A 330 108.87 13.72 63.40
C LYS A 330 110.41 13.63 63.32
N GLY A 331 111.06 14.24 62.32
CA GLY A 331 112.49 14.05 62.04
C GLY A 331 113.34 15.33 62.08
N ASN A 332 114.60 15.22 62.52
CA ASN A 332 115.55 16.35 62.60
C ASN A 332 116.72 16.28 61.58
N ASP A 333 116.53 15.52 60.50
CA ASP A 333 117.53 15.30 59.44
C ASP A 333 117.27 16.27 58.27
N ALA A 334 118.18 17.23 58.07
CA ALA A 334 118.02 18.30 57.09
C ALA A 334 118.00 17.79 55.64
N ASP A 335 118.76 16.74 55.33
CA ASP A 335 118.87 16.17 53.97
C ASP A 335 117.56 15.45 53.55
N LYS A 336 116.90 14.79 54.51
CA LYS A 336 115.60 14.13 54.27
C LYS A 336 114.46 15.14 54.12
N LYS A 337 114.51 16.28 54.82
CA LYS A 337 113.50 17.34 54.72
C LYS A 337 113.42 17.92 53.31
N GLU A 338 114.55 18.12 52.63
CA GLU A 338 114.53 18.63 51.25
C GLU A 338 113.82 17.66 50.29
N ARG A 339 114.05 16.35 50.44
CA ARG A 339 113.35 15.32 49.64
C ARG A 339 111.84 15.29 49.93
N TYR A 340 111.42 15.45 51.18
CA TYR A 340 110.00 15.51 51.54
C TYR A 340 109.32 16.75 50.95
N VAL A 341 109.95 17.92 51.03
CA VAL A 341 109.45 19.15 50.40
C VAL A 341 109.31 18.99 48.89
N ARG A 342 110.29 18.36 48.23
CA ARG A 342 110.23 18.08 46.78
C ARG A 342 109.05 17.17 46.42
N ASN A 343 108.80 16.14 47.21
CA ASN A 343 107.67 15.22 46.98
C ASN A 343 106.31 15.87 47.27
N ILE A 344 106.21 16.71 48.31
CA ILE A 344 105.00 17.52 48.59
C ILE A 344 104.71 18.45 47.42
N ARG A 345 105.74 19.12 46.90
CA ARG A 345 105.61 20.01 45.72
C ARG A 345 105.14 19.23 44.50
N GLN A 346 105.74 18.08 44.21
CA GLN A 346 105.32 17.23 43.11
C GLN A 346 103.88 16.74 43.25
N SER A 347 103.45 16.32 44.44
CA SER A 347 102.06 15.91 44.69
C SER A 347 101.08 17.08 44.58
N SER A 348 101.48 18.28 45.00
CA SER A 348 100.67 19.50 44.87
C SER A 348 100.54 19.92 43.40
N ASP A 349 101.61 19.80 42.62
CA ASP A 349 101.61 20.08 41.19
C ASP A 349 100.71 19.10 40.42
N ARG A 350 100.75 17.80 40.77
CA ARG A 350 99.82 16.78 40.22
C ARG A 350 98.36 17.08 40.57
N MET A 351 98.09 17.49 41.81
CA MET A 351 96.74 17.88 42.25
C MET A 351 96.21 19.08 41.46
N ARG A 352 97.08 20.08 41.22
CA ARG A 352 96.77 21.26 40.40
C ARG A 352 96.46 20.87 38.95
N GLU A 353 97.25 19.98 38.36
CA GLU A 353 97.02 19.50 36.99
C GLU A 353 95.65 18.82 36.86
N MET A 354 95.29 17.94 37.79
CA MET A 354 94.00 17.26 37.76
C MET A 354 92.80 18.20 37.97
N LEU A 355 92.93 19.21 38.84
CA LEU A 355 91.90 20.24 39.00
C LEU A 355 91.74 21.06 37.72
N ASN A 356 92.84 21.38 37.05
CA ASN A 356 92.79 22.04 35.74
C ASN A 356 92.11 21.16 34.68
N THR A 357 92.38 19.84 34.66
CA THR A 357 91.68 18.90 33.77
C THR A 357 90.17 18.89 34.02
N LEU A 358 89.72 18.91 35.28
CA LEU A 358 88.28 19.00 35.61
C LEU A 358 87.66 20.31 35.11
N LEU A 359 88.37 21.43 35.33
CA LEU A 359 87.90 22.74 34.91
C LEU A 359 87.80 22.82 33.38
N SER A 360 88.78 22.28 32.65
CA SER A 360 88.75 22.18 31.19
C SER A 360 87.58 21.30 30.71
N PHE A 361 87.31 20.17 31.37
CA PHE A 361 86.15 19.33 31.05
C PHE A 361 84.83 20.12 31.15
N PHE A 362 84.62 20.88 32.23
CA PHE A 362 83.43 21.72 32.38
C PHE A 362 83.40 22.92 31.41
N ARG A 363 84.54 23.44 30.98
CA ARG A 363 84.60 24.51 29.96
C ARG A 363 84.21 24.01 28.58
N LEU A 364 84.71 22.83 28.20
CA LEU A 364 84.34 22.12 26.97
C LEU A 364 82.86 21.74 26.99
N ASP A 365 82.35 21.21 28.11
CA ASP A 365 80.94 20.81 28.27
C ASP A 365 79.96 22.00 28.20
N ASN A 366 80.38 23.17 28.71
CA ASN A 366 79.60 24.41 28.61
C ASN A 366 79.77 25.14 27.27
N GLY A 367 80.45 24.52 26.28
CA GLY A 367 80.62 25.07 24.94
C GLY A 367 81.44 26.35 24.86
N LYS A 368 82.28 26.67 25.87
CA LYS A 368 83.05 27.92 25.93
C LYS A 368 84.44 27.84 25.28
N GLU A 369 84.84 26.67 24.82
CA GLU A 369 86.05 26.47 24.00
C GLU A 369 85.66 25.60 22.80
N GLN A 370 85.21 26.23 21.71
CA GLN A 370 85.49 25.71 20.37
C GLN A 370 86.95 26.08 20.04
N PRO A 371 87.68 25.25 19.27
CA PRO A 371 89.12 25.38 19.05
C PRO A 371 89.57 26.75 18.55
#